data_AF-A0A2W6ATD5-F1
#
_entry.id   AF-A0A2W6ATD5-F1
#
_cell.length_a   1.000
_cell.length_b   1.000
_cell.length_c   1.000
_cell.angle_alpha   90.00
_cell.angle_beta   90.00
_cell.angle_gamma   90.00
#
_symmetry.space_group_name_H-M   'P 1'
#
loop_
_entity.id
_entity.type
_entity.pdbx_description
1 polymer ?
#
loop_
_entity_poly.entity_id
_entity_poly.type
_entity_poly.pdbx_seq_one_letter_code
_entity_poly.pdbx_strand_id
1 'polypeptide(L)'
;MKRTLNTTAFQIIMGISMLLLAVQLWNMQFNLADKYREQAKQTAVRDIYTSADRGVIYDRNGYQLVKNDPRYAIAVTRTDLPTGSDLYLTPIYLPADATARRNLYNRLATLINRPDVTPTSLARIVDGADKQPPYRPLLLATGLDDTTTKAIAKATADKGGDDLARVWLAAAQKRVFGGLGALVNAPLVVYMVPQELPMKGGGGNQVADEDGRKAVYGNLAYELAPLGGPDAATIAGKLGEALSKDRPIMVFSGVSDMVAEEIRLNAAALPGIHVGSELEYNYLRAYSSTALDAVIVKSNISHDIYMQVGSKSRELPGSSAVTEPIRAYTDGSLYAHLLGYLGPITDNELAANPPPV
;
A
#
# COMPACT_ATOMS: atom_id res chain seq x y z
N MET A 1 23.55 67.38 -12.81
CA MET A 1 23.67 66.55 -14.03
C MET A 1 24.37 65.19 -13.83
N LYS A 2 25.29 65.01 -12.86
CA LYS A 2 26.00 63.72 -12.64
C LYS A 2 25.15 62.57 -12.05
N ARG A 3 24.03 62.83 -11.36
CA ARG A 3 23.20 61.77 -10.72
C ARG A 3 22.33 60.98 -11.71
N THR A 4 21.91 61.56 -12.83
CA THR A 4 21.07 60.89 -13.85
C THR A 4 21.87 59.98 -14.78
N LEU A 5 23.19 60.16 -14.89
CA LEU A 5 24.06 59.27 -15.65
C LEU A 5 24.18 57.87 -14.99
N ASN A 6 24.19 57.79 -13.66
CA ASN A 6 24.35 56.50 -12.97
C ASN A 6 23.06 55.65 -13.03
N THR A 7 21.88 56.28 -12.97
CA THR A 7 20.59 55.57 -13.07
C THR A 7 20.31 55.11 -14.50
N THR A 8 20.65 55.92 -15.50
CA THR A 8 20.53 55.52 -16.92
C THR A 8 21.53 54.42 -17.28
N ALA A 9 22.76 54.46 -16.76
CA ALA A 9 23.71 53.36 -16.90
C ALA A 9 23.19 52.05 -16.28
N PHE A 10 22.59 52.11 -15.09
CA PHE A 10 21.97 50.95 -14.45
C PHE A 10 20.80 50.38 -15.26
N GLN A 11 19.92 51.24 -15.78
CA GLN A 11 18.79 50.82 -16.65
C GLN A 11 19.27 50.17 -17.94
N ILE A 12 20.35 50.67 -18.55
CA ILE A 12 20.94 50.08 -19.75
C ILE A 12 21.50 48.69 -19.43
N ILE A 13 22.24 48.53 -18.33
CA ILE A 13 22.79 47.23 -17.90
C ILE A 13 21.67 46.23 -17.62
N MET A 14 20.61 46.66 -16.94
CA MET A 14 19.43 45.84 -16.67
C MET A 14 18.67 45.48 -17.95
N GLY A 15 18.56 46.41 -18.91
CA GLY A 15 17.96 46.14 -20.21
C GLY A 15 18.76 45.11 -21.00
N ILE A 16 20.08 45.24 -21.01
CA ILE A 16 20.99 44.27 -21.67
C ILE A 16 20.89 42.90 -21.01
N SER A 17 20.85 42.81 -19.67
CA SER A 17 20.72 41.54 -18.98
C SER A 17 19.37 40.85 -19.25
N MET A 18 18.27 41.61 -19.28
CA MET A 18 16.96 41.08 -19.68
C MET A 18 16.97 40.60 -21.13
N LEU A 19 17.67 41.29 -22.02
CA LEU A 19 17.76 40.91 -23.43
C LEU A 19 18.57 39.62 -23.61
N LEU A 20 19.66 39.45 -22.85
CA LEU A 20 20.43 38.20 -22.82
C LEU A 20 19.61 37.02 -22.31
N LEU A 21 18.81 37.22 -21.25
CA LEU A 21 17.91 36.18 -20.74
C LEU A 21 16.82 35.83 -21.76
N ALA A 22 16.29 36.81 -22.47
CA ALA A 22 15.28 36.59 -23.52
C ALA A 22 15.85 35.76 -24.69
N VAL A 23 17.09 36.05 -25.11
CA VAL A 23 17.78 35.26 -26.15
C VAL A 23 18.07 33.84 -25.66
N GLN A 24 18.51 33.68 -24.41
CA GLN A 24 18.73 32.36 -23.82
C GLN A 24 17.43 31.55 -23.74
N LEU A 25 16.32 32.21 -23.38
CA LEU A 25 15.00 31.59 -23.36
C LEU A 25 14.58 31.17 -24.77
N TRP A 26 14.77 32.03 -25.77
CA TRP A 26 14.51 31.69 -27.17
C TRP A 26 15.30 30.45 -27.62
N ASN A 27 16.57 30.36 -27.22
CA ASN A 27 17.42 29.21 -27.52
C ASN A 27 16.87 27.91 -26.90
N MET A 28 16.40 27.96 -25.65
CA MET A 28 15.76 26.80 -25.01
C MET A 28 14.40 26.44 -25.63
N GLN A 29 13.60 27.44 -26.00
CA GLN A 29 12.23 27.26 -26.46
C GLN A 29 12.12 26.87 -27.94
N PHE A 30 13.07 27.27 -28.79
CA PHE A 30 13.02 27.01 -30.23
C PHE A 30 14.17 26.13 -30.72
N ASN A 31 15.42 26.43 -30.38
CA ASN A 31 16.58 25.70 -30.93
C ASN A 31 16.80 24.34 -30.24
N LEU A 32 16.53 24.25 -28.94
CA LEU A 32 16.67 23.01 -28.15
C LEU A 32 15.33 22.33 -27.87
N ALA A 33 14.23 22.86 -28.40
CA ALA A 33 12.87 22.38 -28.14
C ALA A 33 12.70 20.91 -28.48
N ASP A 34 13.13 20.52 -29.69
CA ASP A 34 13.00 19.15 -30.18
C ASP A 34 13.88 18.20 -29.39
N LYS A 35 15.10 18.61 -29.04
CA LYS A 35 16.02 17.83 -28.19
C LYS A 35 15.44 17.58 -26.80
N TYR A 36 14.91 18.60 -26.13
CA TYR A 36 14.28 18.44 -24.82
C TYR A 36 12.97 17.66 -24.90
N ARG A 37 12.24 17.78 -26.01
CA ARG A 37 11.03 17.01 -26.27
C ARG A 37 11.33 15.54 -26.52
N GLU A 38 12.42 15.21 -27.21
CA GLU A 38 12.90 13.84 -27.38
C GLU A 38 13.42 13.25 -26.06
N GLN A 39 14.19 14.01 -25.28
CA GLN A 39 14.63 13.58 -23.95
C GLN A 39 13.46 13.36 -22.99
N ALA A 40 12.44 14.24 -23.03
CA ALA A 40 11.21 14.04 -22.26
C ALA A 40 10.41 12.82 -22.73
N LYS A 41 10.38 12.54 -24.05
CA LYS A 41 9.77 11.32 -24.59
C LYS A 41 10.52 10.06 -24.14
N GLN A 42 11.85 10.08 -24.14
CA GLN A 42 12.66 8.93 -23.68
C GLN A 42 12.47 8.67 -22.18
N THR A 43 12.27 9.70 -21.37
CA THR A 43 11.91 9.56 -19.95
C THR A 43 10.44 9.16 -19.74
N ALA A 44 9.57 9.40 -20.73
CA ALA A 44 8.14 9.09 -20.68
C ALA A 44 7.77 7.70 -21.23
N VAL A 45 8.70 7.01 -21.92
CA VAL A 45 8.47 5.65 -22.42
C VAL A 45 8.88 4.67 -21.32
N ARG A 46 7.88 4.07 -20.69
CA ARG A 46 8.04 2.95 -19.78
C ARG A 46 7.89 1.66 -20.57
N ASP A 47 8.92 0.84 -20.59
CA ASP A 47 8.82 -0.53 -21.11
C ASP A 47 7.96 -1.35 -20.14
N ILE A 48 6.68 -1.50 -20.47
CA ILE A 48 5.87 -2.53 -19.84
C ILE A 48 6.25 -3.82 -20.55
N TYR A 49 6.92 -4.74 -19.84
CA TYR A 49 7.11 -6.11 -20.29
C TYR A 49 5.74 -6.75 -20.48
N THR A 50 5.16 -6.59 -21.66
CA THR A 50 4.07 -7.45 -22.10
C THR A 50 4.75 -8.72 -22.58
N SER A 51 4.44 -9.85 -21.95
CA SER A 51 4.85 -11.13 -22.49
C SER A 51 4.27 -11.22 -23.89
N ALA A 52 5.14 -11.26 -24.91
CA ALA A 52 4.68 -11.37 -26.28
C ALA A 52 3.87 -12.65 -26.42
N ASP A 53 2.64 -12.55 -26.93
CA ASP A 53 1.83 -13.71 -27.26
C ASP A 53 2.60 -14.61 -28.22
N ARG A 54 2.99 -15.79 -27.73
CA ARG A 54 3.71 -16.77 -28.53
C ARG A 54 2.75 -17.44 -29.51
N GLY A 55 3.25 -17.82 -30.69
CA GLY A 55 2.47 -18.58 -31.66
C GLY A 55 1.95 -19.91 -31.10
N VAL A 56 0.74 -20.27 -31.52
CA VAL A 56 0.12 -21.59 -31.28
C VAL A 56 0.92 -22.64 -32.06
N ILE A 57 1.20 -23.79 -31.43
CA ILE A 57 1.90 -24.91 -32.08
C ILE A 57 0.87 -25.93 -32.54
N TYR A 58 0.96 -26.31 -33.82
CA TYR A 58 0.10 -27.30 -34.45
C TYR A 58 0.87 -28.59 -34.75
N ASP A 59 0.21 -29.74 -34.66
CA ASP A 59 0.70 -30.99 -35.26
C ASP A 59 0.59 -30.93 -36.80
N ARG A 60 1.21 -31.89 -37.48
CA ARG A 60 1.12 -32.13 -38.94
C ARG A 60 -0.32 -32.21 -39.46
N ASN A 61 -1.27 -32.58 -38.61
CA ASN A 61 -2.70 -32.70 -38.92
C ASN A 61 -3.50 -31.43 -38.58
N GLY A 62 -2.85 -30.34 -38.17
CA GLY A 62 -3.50 -29.09 -37.80
C GLY A 62 -4.15 -29.07 -36.41
N TYR A 63 -3.88 -30.09 -35.57
CA TYR A 63 -4.36 -30.11 -34.19
C TYR A 63 -3.51 -29.21 -33.29
N GLN A 64 -4.12 -28.34 -32.50
CA GLN A 64 -3.41 -27.44 -31.58
C GLN A 64 -2.83 -28.22 -30.40
N LEU A 65 -1.51 -28.23 -30.29
CA LEU A 65 -0.78 -28.89 -29.21
C LEU A 65 -0.42 -27.90 -28.08
N VAL A 66 -0.18 -26.65 -28.43
CA VAL A 66 0.19 -25.58 -27.49
C VAL A 66 -0.59 -24.33 -27.82
N LYS A 67 -1.35 -23.84 -26.85
CA LYS A 67 -2.10 -22.58 -26.93
C LYS A 67 -1.69 -21.64 -25.79
N ASN A 68 -1.95 -20.35 -25.95
CA ASN A 68 -1.83 -19.38 -24.86
C ASN A 68 -3.21 -19.20 -24.24
N ASP A 69 -3.37 -19.62 -22.99
CA ASP A 69 -4.56 -19.30 -22.21
C ASP A 69 -4.27 -18.02 -21.40
N PRO A 70 -5.14 -17.00 -21.45
CA PRO A 70 -4.95 -15.81 -20.63
C PRO A 70 -5.17 -16.16 -19.16
N ARG A 71 -4.15 -15.96 -18.33
CA ARG A 71 -4.32 -15.88 -16.88
C ARG A 71 -4.42 -14.44 -16.45
N TYR A 72 -5.30 -14.18 -15.52
CA TYR A 72 -5.45 -12.85 -14.95
C TYR A 72 -4.70 -12.78 -13.63
N ALA A 73 -4.12 -11.63 -13.34
CA ALA A 73 -3.46 -11.34 -12.08
C ALA A 73 -3.77 -9.91 -11.61
N ILE A 74 -3.62 -9.68 -10.31
CA ILE A 74 -3.68 -8.36 -9.70
C ILE A 74 -2.26 -7.89 -9.49
N ALA A 75 -1.94 -6.73 -10.05
CA ALA A 75 -0.67 -6.05 -9.87
C ALA A 75 -0.88 -4.71 -9.15
N VAL A 76 0.05 -4.36 -8.27
CA VAL A 76 0.00 -3.11 -7.52
C VAL A 76 1.25 -2.28 -7.81
N THR A 77 1.05 -1.02 -8.20
CA THR A 77 2.12 -0.05 -8.49
C THR A 77 2.23 0.94 -7.34
N ARG A 78 3.44 1.06 -6.78
CA ARG A 78 3.72 1.89 -5.60
C ARG A 78 3.40 3.36 -5.79
N THR A 79 3.79 3.94 -6.92
CA THR A 79 3.60 5.37 -7.21
C THR A 79 2.13 5.79 -7.19
N ASP A 80 1.25 4.87 -7.55
CA ASP A 80 -0.17 5.10 -7.67
C ASP A 80 -0.94 4.75 -6.38
N LEU A 81 -0.26 4.21 -5.36
CA LEU A 81 -0.85 3.96 -4.05
C LEU A 81 -1.00 5.28 -3.28
N PRO A 82 -2.12 5.45 -2.54
CA PRO A 82 -2.33 6.65 -1.76
C PRO A 82 -1.34 6.69 -0.60
N THR A 83 -0.63 7.82 -0.52
CA THR A 83 0.27 8.12 0.60
C THR A 83 -0.50 8.92 1.64
N GLY A 84 -0.43 8.52 2.92
CA GLY A 84 -1.09 9.21 4.03
C GLY A 84 -1.90 8.28 4.92
N SER A 85 -2.57 8.87 5.91
CA SER A 85 -3.41 8.13 6.86
C SER A 85 -4.89 8.35 6.60
N ASP A 86 -5.66 7.29 6.71
CA ASP A 86 -7.11 7.28 6.70
C ASP A 86 -7.64 7.33 8.13
N LEU A 87 -8.71 8.08 8.32
CA LEU A 87 -9.39 8.26 9.59
C LEU A 87 -10.66 7.41 9.64
N TYR A 88 -10.74 6.56 10.65
CA TYR A 88 -11.89 5.71 10.92
C TYR A 88 -12.55 6.08 12.24
N LEU A 89 -13.86 5.90 12.29
CA LEU A 89 -14.70 6.12 13.46
C LEU A 89 -15.58 4.89 13.68
N THR A 90 -15.51 4.28 14.86
CA THR A 90 -16.32 3.10 15.15
C THR A 90 -17.63 3.49 15.82
N PRO A 91 -18.81 3.29 15.18
CA PRO A 91 -20.08 3.82 15.66
C PRO A 91 -20.49 3.38 17.06
N ILE A 92 -20.14 2.15 17.46
CA ILE A 92 -20.56 1.60 18.75
C ILE A 92 -19.98 2.36 19.96
N TYR A 93 -18.88 3.09 19.77
CA TYR A 93 -18.26 3.87 20.84
C TYR A 93 -18.69 5.33 20.81
N LEU A 94 -19.71 5.69 20.02
CA LEU A 94 -20.21 7.05 20.04
C LEU A 94 -20.94 7.36 21.36
N PRO A 95 -20.78 8.59 21.88
CA PRO A 95 -21.58 9.04 23.01
C PRO A 95 -23.08 8.85 22.73
N ALA A 96 -23.83 8.34 23.69
CA ALA A 96 -25.28 8.24 23.55
C ALA A 96 -25.95 9.62 23.53
N ASP A 97 -25.39 10.59 24.27
CA ASP A 97 -25.90 11.96 24.33
C ASP A 97 -25.71 12.71 23.00
N ALA A 98 -26.78 13.35 22.53
CA ALA A 98 -26.78 14.11 21.28
C ALA A 98 -25.87 15.34 21.35
N THR A 99 -25.73 15.96 22.53
CA THR A 99 -24.87 17.13 22.71
C THR A 99 -23.39 16.73 22.64
N ALA A 100 -23.01 15.66 23.34
CA ALA A 100 -21.68 15.07 23.29
C ALA A 100 -21.29 14.64 21.86
N ARG A 101 -22.20 13.97 21.11
CA ARG A 101 -21.96 13.62 19.69
C ARG A 101 -21.73 14.84 18.82
N ARG A 102 -22.52 15.90 18.99
CA ARG A 102 -22.35 17.14 18.22
C ARG A 102 -21.00 17.80 18.51
N ASN A 103 -20.57 17.82 19.77
CA ASN A 103 -19.25 18.35 20.15
C ASN A 103 -18.11 17.52 19.56
N LEU A 104 -18.24 16.19 19.55
CA LEU A 104 -17.32 15.26 18.87
C LEU A 104 -17.20 15.60 17.37
N TYR A 105 -18.33 15.72 16.65
CA TYR A 105 -18.31 16.05 15.22
C TYR A 105 -17.69 17.42 14.93
N ASN A 106 -17.95 18.42 15.77
CA ASN A 106 -17.32 19.74 15.66
C ASN A 106 -15.80 19.64 15.81
N ARG A 107 -15.31 18.93 16.83
CA ARG A 107 -13.87 18.72 17.06
C ARG A 107 -13.22 17.98 15.88
N LEU A 108 -13.82 16.88 15.41
CA LEU A 108 -13.31 16.12 14.27
C LEU A 108 -13.27 16.96 12.99
N ALA A 109 -14.32 17.71 12.68
CA ALA A 109 -14.34 18.59 11.51
C ALA A 109 -13.23 19.64 11.55
N THR A 110 -12.97 20.23 12.73
CA THR A 110 -11.87 21.20 12.89
C THR A 110 -10.49 20.57 12.72
N LEU A 111 -10.29 19.35 13.23
CA LEU A 111 -9.01 18.64 13.13
C LEU A 111 -8.73 18.17 11.70
N ILE A 112 -9.74 17.66 11.00
CA ILE A 112 -9.61 17.21 9.61
C ILE A 112 -9.32 18.41 8.69
N ASN A 113 -9.77 19.61 9.06
CA ASN A 113 -9.50 20.87 8.36
C ASN A 113 -9.75 20.81 6.85
N ARG A 114 -10.93 20.28 6.48
CA ARG A 114 -11.33 20.11 5.08
C ARG A 114 -12.71 20.73 4.82
N PRO A 115 -12.89 21.44 3.69
CA PRO A 115 -14.16 22.11 3.38
C PRO A 115 -15.31 21.12 3.11
N ASP A 116 -15.01 19.90 2.66
CA ASP A 116 -15.98 18.83 2.40
C ASP A 116 -16.44 18.09 3.67
N VAL A 117 -15.73 18.27 4.79
CA VAL A 117 -16.01 17.60 6.06
C VAL A 117 -16.55 18.62 7.07
N THR A 118 -17.87 18.70 7.15
CA THR A 118 -18.60 19.54 8.10
C THR A 118 -19.20 18.68 9.21
N PRO A 119 -19.51 19.24 10.39
CA PRO A 119 -20.18 18.49 11.45
C PRO A 119 -21.49 17.85 10.97
N THR A 120 -22.22 18.52 10.06
CA THR A 120 -23.44 18.01 9.44
C THR A 120 -23.16 16.87 8.45
N SER A 121 -22.10 16.93 7.65
CA SER A 121 -21.76 15.80 6.76
C SER A 121 -21.29 14.58 7.56
N LEU A 122 -20.48 14.77 8.61
CA LEU A 122 -20.09 13.71 9.54
C LEU A 122 -21.30 13.05 10.20
N ALA A 123 -22.24 13.85 10.72
CA ALA A 123 -23.47 13.32 11.30
C ALA A 123 -24.26 12.44 10.32
N ARG A 124 -24.48 12.89 9.09
CA ARG A 124 -25.18 12.09 8.06
C ARG A 124 -24.46 10.80 7.71
N ILE A 125 -23.12 10.84 7.62
CA ILE A 125 -22.29 9.67 7.32
C ILE A 125 -22.44 8.65 8.44
N VAL A 126 -22.34 9.07 9.70
CA VAL A 126 -22.45 8.22 10.88
C VAL A 126 -23.86 7.69 11.09
N ASP A 127 -24.88 8.54 11.02
CA ASP A 127 -26.29 8.13 11.20
C ASP A 127 -26.75 7.16 10.09
N GLY A 128 -26.17 7.28 8.88
CA GLY A 128 -26.36 6.30 7.81
C GLY A 128 -25.67 4.97 8.09
N ALA A 129 -24.50 5.00 8.73
CA ALA A 129 -23.72 3.83 9.10
C ALA A 129 -24.28 3.10 10.33
N ASP A 130 -24.96 3.79 11.25
CA ASP A 130 -25.65 3.20 12.41
C ASP A 130 -26.76 2.21 11.99
N LYS A 131 -27.21 2.28 10.73
CA LYS A 131 -28.13 1.33 10.11
C LYS A 131 -27.44 0.07 9.58
N GLN A 132 -26.12 0.01 9.62
CA GLN A 132 -25.30 -1.16 9.29
C GLN A 132 -25.01 -1.97 10.55
N PRO A 133 -24.46 -3.19 10.44
CA PRO A 133 -24.14 -4.01 11.60
C PRO A 133 -23.26 -3.25 12.62
N PRO A 134 -23.47 -3.45 13.93
CA PRO A 134 -22.61 -2.88 14.94
C PRO A 134 -21.16 -3.32 14.69
N TYR A 135 -20.19 -2.46 15.05
CA TYR A 135 -18.73 -2.66 14.92
C TYR A 135 -18.06 -2.36 13.57
N ARG A 136 -18.77 -2.01 12.49
CA ARG A 136 -18.07 -1.64 11.24
C ARG A 136 -17.42 -0.26 11.37
N PRO A 137 -16.08 -0.11 11.28
CA PRO A 137 -15.45 1.19 11.32
C PRO A 137 -15.82 2.00 10.07
N LEU A 138 -16.15 3.26 10.30
CA LEU A 138 -16.60 4.18 9.27
C LEU A 138 -15.46 5.09 8.84
N LEU A 139 -15.10 5.04 7.56
CA LEU A 139 -14.12 5.94 6.98
C LEU A 139 -14.68 7.36 6.95
N LEU A 140 -14.02 8.28 7.65
CA LEU A 140 -14.41 9.69 7.72
C LEU A 140 -13.60 10.56 6.75
N ALA A 141 -12.31 10.29 6.63
CA ALA A 141 -11.40 11.05 5.78
C ALA A 141 -10.25 10.17 5.30
N THR A 142 -9.78 10.40 4.08
CA THR A 142 -8.62 9.71 3.49
C THR A 142 -7.47 10.65 3.24
N GLY A 143 -6.25 10.12 3.27
CA GLY A 143 -5.05 10.86 2.86
C GLY A 143 -4.76 12.07 3.74
N LEU A 144 -4.96 11.92 5.05
CA LEU A 144 -4.56 12.93 6.03
C LEU A 144 -3.05 13.08 6.04
N ASP A 145 -2.60 14.34 6.12
CA ASP A 145 -1.19 14.67 6.24
C ASP A 145 -0.67 14.36 7.65
N ASP A 146 0.65 14.34 7.80
CA ASP A 146 1.31 13.98 9.05
C ASP A 146 0.97 14.96 10.20
N THR A 147 0.74 16.24 9.89
CA THR A 147 0.42 17.24 10.93
C THR A 147 -0.98 17.01 11.50
N THR A 148 -1.96 16.77 10.64
CA THR A 148 -3.34 16.43 11.04
C THR A 148 -3.38 15.08 11.74
N THR A 149 -2.65 14.08 11.24
CA THR A 149 -2.56 12.74 11.84
C THR A 149 -2.07 12.82 13.28
N LYS A 150 -0.99 13.58 13.54
CA LYS A 150 -0.45 13.78 14.89
C LYS A 150 -1.41 14.55 15.80
N ALA A 151 -2.10 15.56 15.27
CA ALA A 151 -3.09 16.34 16.01
C ALA A 151 -4.27 15.47 16.45
N ILE A 152 -4.78 14.62 15.55
CA ILE A 152 -5.85 13.67 15.85
C ILE A 152 -5.37 12.63 16.86
N ALA A 153 -4.21 12.00 16.62
CA ALA A 153 -3.66 10.99 17.52
C ALA A 153 -3.48 11.53 18.97
N LYS A 154 -2.99 12.76 19.11
CA LYS A 154 -2.89 13.44 20.41
C LYS A 154 -4.26 13.68 21.02
N ALA A 155 -5.22 14.19 20.24
CA ALA A 155 -6.57 14.45 20.71
C ALA A 155 -7.31 13.19 21.16
N THR A 156 -6.98 12.02 20.58
CA THR A 156 -7.55 10.72 20.94
C THR A 156 -6.85 10.04 22.12
N ALA A 157 -5.62 10.44 22.45
CA ALA A 157 -4.82 9.82 23.53
C ALA A 157 -5.06 10.45 24.91
N ASP A 158 -5.45 11.73 24.97
CA ASP A 158 -5.67 12.44 26.24
C ASP A 158 -6.96 11.94 26.92
N LYS A 159 -6.77 11.07 27.93
CA LYS A 159 -7.82 10.47 28.79
C LYS A 159 -8.57 11.57 29.55
N GLY A 160 -9.81 11.88 29.15
CA GLY A 160 -10.60 12.89 29.84
C GLY A 160 -12.01 13.10 29.31
N GLY A 161 -12.91 12.17 29.61
CA GLY A 161 -14.34 12.44 29.85
C GLY A 161 -15.31 12.35 28.66
N ASP A 162 -14.91 12.75 27.46
CA ASP A 162 -15.76 12.73 26.24
C ASP A 162 -15.07 11.95 25.11
N ASP A 163 -14.64 10.72 25.42
CA ASP A 163 -13.88 9.80 24.56
C ASP A 163 -14.39 9.87 23.12
N LEU A 164 -13.58 10.48 22.26
CA LEU A 164 -13.82 10.60 20.84
C LEU A 164 -13.89 9.17 20.28
N ALA A 165 -15.10 8.64 20.17
CA ALA A 165 -15.47 7.31 19.69
C ALA A 165 -14.33 6.62 18.94
N ARG A 166 -13.80 5.53 19.48
CA ARG A 166 -12.51 4.91 19.09
C ARG A 166 -12.11 5.24 17.65
N VAL A 167 -11.36 6.33 17.55
CA VAL A 167 -10.88 6.86 16.28
C VAL A 167 -9.60 6.11 15.96
N TRP A 168 -9.54 5.55 14.77
CA TRP A 168 -8.38 4.79 14.33
C TRP A 168 -7.77 5.42 13.09
N LEU A 169 -6.45 5.48 13.08
CA LEU A 169 -5.66 5.95 11.94
C LEU A 169 -5.01 4.74 11.27
N ALA A 170 -5.34 4.54 9.99
CA ALA A 170 -4.75 3.50 9.16
C ALA A 170 -3.89 4.12 8.08
N ALA A 171 -2.88 3.43 7.57
CA ALA A 171 -2.31 3.83 6.29
C ALA A 171 -3.38 3.70 5.18
N ALA A 172 -3.55 4.72 4.34
CA ALA A 172 -4.55 4.71 3.27
C ALA A 172 -4.42 3.51 2.32
N GLN A 173 -3.19 3.09 2.06
CA GLN A 173 -2.88 1.88 1.30
C GLN A 173 -3.53 0.62 1.88
N LYS A 174 -3.67 0.49 3.22
CA LYS A 174 -4.31 -0.67 3.87
C LYS A 174 -5.76 -0.84 3.44
N ARG A 175 -6.45 0.26 3.13
CA ARG A 175 -7.82 0.24 2.61
C ARG A 175 -7.87 -0.31 1.18
N VAL A 176 -6.93 0.08 0.34
CA VAL A 176 -6.82 -0.43 -1.05
C VAL A 176 -6.60 -1.93 -1.00
N PHE A 177 -5.65 -2.40 -0.18
CA PHE A 177 -5.39 -3.83 -0.03
C PHE A 177 -6.56 -4.58 0.63
N GLY A 178 -7.25 -3.98 1.60
CA GLY A 178 -8.48 -4.55 2.18
C GLY A 178 -9.61 -4.69 1.15
N GLY A 179 -9.81 -3.68 0.30
CA GLY A 179 -10.79 -3.72 -0.79
C GLY A 179 -10.47 -4.76 -1.85
N LEU A 180 -9.20 -4.84 -2.26
CA LEU A 180 -8.71 -5.91 -3.15
C LEU A 180 -8.87 -7.29 -2.50
N GLY A 181 -8.56 -7.39 -1.21
CA GLY A 181 -8.71 -8.62 -0.44
C GLY A 181 -10.16 -9.10 -0.42
N ALA A 182 -11.11 -8.21 -0.16
CA ALA A 182 -12.53 -8.52 -0.19
C ALA A 182 -13.01 -8.99 -1.58
N LEU A 183 -12.51 -8.38 -2.66
CA LEU A 183 -12.86 -8.78 -4.04
C LEU A 183 -12.42 -10.21 -4.37
N VAL A 184 -11.27 -10.65 -3.85
CA VAL A 184 -10.69 -11.96 -4.15
C VAL A 184 -10.82 -12.97 -3.02
N ASN A 185 -11.59 -12.62 -1.98
CA ASN A 185 -11.73 -13.37 -0.75
C ASN A 185 -10.37 -13.77 -0.14
N ALA A 186 -9.41 -12.83 -0.12
CA ALA A 186 -8.12 -13.05 0.52
C ALA A 186 -8.28 -13.01 2.05
N PRO A 187 -7.73 -13.98 2.78
CA PRO A 187 -7.75 -13.97 4.25
C PRO A 187 -6.98 -12.78 4.81
N LEU A 188 -7.35 -12.36 6.01
CA LEU A 188 -6.54 -11.44 6.81
C LEU A 188 -5.38 -12.20 7.45
N VAL A 189 -4.24 -11.52 7.51
CA VAL A 189 -2.98 -12.05 8.01
C VAL A 189 -2.35 -11.10 9.01
N VAL A 190 -1.70 -11.67 10.02
CA VAL A 190 -0.83 -10.96 10.96
C VAL A 190 0.60 -11.14 10.48
N TYR A 191 1.34 -10.05 10.31
CA TYR A 191 2.72 -10.10 9.88
C TYR A 191 3.59 -9.11 10.65
N MET A 192 4.87 -9.43 10.73
CA MET A 192 5.88 -8.59 11.37
C MET A 192 6.72 -7.90 10.30
N VAL A 193 6.99 -6.60 10.49
CA VAL A 193 7.87 -5.80 9.64
C VAL A 193 9.16 -5.52 10.41
N PRO A 194 10.30 -6.11 10.02
CA PRO A 194 11.52 -6.07 10.84
C PRO A 194 12.08 -4.66 11.06
N GLN A 195 11.93 -3.78 10.08
CA GLN A 195 12.42 -2.39 10.13
C GLN A 195 11.71 -1.51 11.15
N GLU A 196 10.48 -1.89 11.52
CA GLU A 196 9.67 -1.19 12.51
C GLU A 196 9.80 -1.83 13.90
N LEU A 197 10.48 -2.98 13.99
CA LEU A 197 10.79 -3.58 15.27
C LEU A 197 11.83 -2.71 15.98
N PRO A 198 11.75 -2.62 17.30
CA PRO A 198 12.75 -1.91 18.08
C PRO A 198 14.18 -2.41 17.81
N MET A 199 15.09 -1.52 17.41
CA MET A 199 16.48 -1.87 17.09
C MET A 199 17.45 -1.52 18.23
N LYS A 200 18.59 -2.23 18.26
CA LYS A 200 19.69 -2.01 19.21
C LYS A 200 20.45 -0.72 18.89
N GLY A 201 20.35 0.26 19.79
CA GLY A 201 21.34 1.31 20.08
C GLY A 201 21.93 2.12 18.91
N GLY A 202 21.37 3.33 18.71
CA GLY A 202 21.94 4.39 17.87
C GLY A 202 21.17 5.72 17.95
N GLY A 203 20.91 6.23 19.17
CA GLY A 203 20.35 7.56 19.43
C GLY A 203 18.82 7.64 19.56
N GLY A 204 18.35 8.14 20.71
CA GLY A 204 16.99 8.69 20.89
C GLY A 204 16.00 7.84 21.70
N ASN A 205 15.72 6.60 21.33
CA ASN A 205 14.79 5.73 22.05
C ASN A 205 15.42 4.34 22.23
N GLN A 206 15.82 4.02 23.46
CA GLN A 206 16.41 2.73 23.81
C GLN A 206 15.33 1.65 23.80
N VAL A 207 15.52 0.60 23.00
CA VAL A 207 14.67 -0.58 23.09
C VAL A 207 15.51 -1.87 23.07
N ALA A 208 14.97 -2.82 23.82
CA ALA A 208 15.38 -4.18 24.15
C ALA A 208 16.37 -4.94 23.24
N ASP A 209 17.26 -5.70 23.91
CA ASP A 209 18.03 -6.83 23.35
C ASP A 209 17.12 -7.86 22.63
N GLU A 210 17.68 -8.81 21.88
CA GLU A 210 16.90 -9.92 21.29
C GLU A 210 15.98 -10.59 22.34
N ASP A 211 16.45 -10.74 23.57
CA ASP A 211 15.68 -11.28 24.69
C ASP A 211 14.57 -10.35 25.18
N GLY A 212 14.81 -9.03 25.19
CA GLY A 212 13.75 -8.09 25.52
C GLY A 212 12.71 -7.97 24.39
N ARG A 213 13.09 -8.17 23.12
CA ARG A 213 12.15 -8.29 21.99
C ARG A 213 11.31 -9.55 22.13
N LYS A 214 11.92 -10.70 22.46
CA LYS A 214 11.20 -11.93 22.80
C LYS A 214 10.24 -11.72 23.98
N ALA A 215 10.56 -10.87 24.95
CA ALA A 215 9.65 -10.51 26.04
C ALA A 215 8.48 -9.63 25.58
N VAL A 216 8.73 -8.60 24.76
CA VAL A 216 7.66 -7.73 24.21
C VAL A 216 6.70 -8.53 23.31
N TYR A 217 7.24 -9.40 22.46
CA TYR A 217 6.44 -10.22 21.54
C TYR A 217 5.97 -11.55 22.15
N GLY A 218 6.45 -11.91 23.35
CA GLY A 218 5.90 -13.01 24.14
C GLY A 218 4.47 -12.71 24.59
N ASN A 219 4.15 -11.44 24.88
CA ASN A 219 2.79 -10.99 25.18
C ASN A 219 1.85 -11.10 23.98
N LEU A 220 2.36 -10.93 22.75
CA LEU A 220 1.57 -11.12 21.53
C LEU A 220 1.01 -12.54 21.43
N ALA A 221 1.78 -13.55 21.83
CA ALA A 221 1.29 -14.93 21.82
C ALA A 221 0.13 -15.13 22.80
N TYR A 222 0.15 -14.46 23.95
CA TYR A 222 -0.99 -14.46 24.87
C TYR A 222 -2.20 -13.74 24.30
N GLU A 223 -2.00 -12.64 23.57
CA GLU A 223 -3.09 -11.93 22.89
C GLU A 223 -3.69 -12.74 21.73
N LEU A 224 -2.86 -13.49 20.99
CA LEU A 224 -3.29 -14.29 19.85
C LEU A 224 -3.77 -15.71 20.24
N ALA A 225 -3.42 -16.21 21.42
CA ALA A 225 -3.78 -17.58 21.86
C ALA A 225 -5.30 -17.85 21.96
N PRO A 226 -6.15 -16.94 22.50
CA PRO A 226 -7.60 -17.13 22.51
C PRO A 226 -8.22 -17.22 21.11
N LEU A 227 -7.46 -16.81 20.10
CA LEU A 227 -7.90 -16.63 18.72
C LEU A 227 -7.41 -17.77 17.82
N GLY A 228 -6.84 -18.83 18.41
CA GLY A 228 -6.20 -19.93 17.67
C GLY A 228 -4.87 -19.55 17.05
N GLY A 229 -4.25 -18.46 17.52
CA GLY A 229 -2.96 -18.00 17.06
C GLY A 229 -1.80 -18.90 17.50
N PRO A 230 -0.61 -18.71 16.89
CA PRO A 230 0.56 -19.52 17.18
C PRO A 230 1.07 -19.31 18.61
N ASP A 231 1.70 -20.34 19.15
CA ASP A 231 2.30 -20.29 20.49
C ASP A 231 3.49 -19.32 20.57
N ALA A 232 3.86 -18.95 21.79
CA ALA A 232 4.95 -18.00 22.04
C ALA A 232 6.28 -18.46 21.42
N ALA A 233 6.53 -19.77 21.37
CA ALA A 233 7.72 -20.34 20.75
C ALA A 233 7.72 -20.14 19.22
N THR A 234 6.60 -20.39 18.53
CA THR A 234 6.48 -20.16 17.09
C THR A 234 6.62 -18.68 16.75
N ILE A 235 6.02 -17.79 17.54
CA ILE A 235 6.15 -16.34 17.34
C ILE A 235 7.60 -15.90 17.53
N ALA A 236 8.30 -16.37 18.57
CA ALA A 236 9.71 -16.08 18.79
C ALA A 236 10.61 -16.62 17.65
N GLY A 237 10.30 -17.79 17.10
CA GLY A 237 10.99 -18.35 15.93
C GLY A 237 10.81 -17.48 14.68
N LYS A 238 9.57 -17.06 14.40
CA LYS A 238 9.25 -16.18 13.26
C LYS A 238 9.86 -14.78 13.40
N LEU A 239 9.95 -14.27 14.64
CA LEU A 239 10.66 -13.03 14.95
C LEU A 239 12.16 -13.15 14.60
N GLY A 240 12.80 -14.25 14.97
CA GLY A 240 14.19 -14.53 14.59
C GLY A 240 14.39 -14.60 13.07
N GLU A 241 13.47 -15.25 12.36
CA GLU A 241 13.49 -15.30 10.89
C GLU A 241 13.33 -13.90 10.26
N ALA A 242 12.39 -13.08 10.76
CA ALA A 242 12.15 -11.74 10.25
C ALA A 242 13.37 -10.84 10.40
N LEU A 243 14.02 -10.89 11.55
CA LEU A 243 15.24 -10.14 11.83
C LEU A 243 16.43 -10.61 10.99
N SER A 244 16.54 -11.92 10.74
CA SER A 244 17.63 -12.47 9.93
C SER A 244 17.48 -12.17 8.44
N LYS A 245 16.25 -12.16 7.91
CA LYS A 245 15.98 -11.99 6.47
C LYS A 245 15.69 -10.55 6.05
N ASP A 246 15.60 -9.62 7.02
CA ASP A 246 15.20 -8.21 6.84
C ASP A 246 14.02 -8.02 5.89
N ARG A 247 13.01 -8.90 6.02
CA ARG A 247 11.79 -8.85 5.23
C ARG A 247 10.56 -9.18 6.07
N PRO A 248 9.36 -8.74 5.66
CA PRO A 248 8.14 -9.08 6.37
C PRO A 248 7.90 -10.58 6.46
N ILE A 249 7.56 -11.07 7.66
CA ILE A 249 7.23 -12.48 7.91
C ILE A 249 5.80 -12.60 8.40
N MET A 250 5.04 -13.50 7.77
CA MET A 250 3.68 -13.82 8.19
C MET A 250 3.71 -14.64 9.47
N VAL A 251 3.06 -14.12 10.51
CA VAL A 251 2.91 -14.78 11.82
C VAL A 251 1.74 -15.75 11.80
N PHE A 252 0.58 -15.29 11.32
CA PHE A 252 -0.65 -16.06 11.33
C PHE A 252 -1.57 -15.66 10.18
N SER A 253 -2.34 -16.61 9.66
CA SER A 253 -3.26 -16.42 8.53
C SER A 253 -4.67 -16.87 8.90
N GLY A 254 -5.68 -16.24 8.30
CA GLY A 254 -7.08 -16.63 8.50
C GLY A 254 -7.72 -15.96 9.71
N VAL A 255 -7.34 -14.71 9.97
CA VAL A 255 -7.90 -13.93 11.07
C VAL A 255 -9.30 -13.45 10.69
N SER A 256 -10.27 -13.58 11.59
CA SER A 256 -11.60 -13.01 11.39
C SER A 256 -11.57 -11.49 11.55
N ASP A 257 -12.51 -10.77 10.93
CA ASP A 257 -12.55 -9.30 10.98
C ASP A 257 -12.60 -8.75 12.42
N MET A 258 -13.38 -9.41 13.29
CA MET A 258 -13.50 -9.04 14.70
C MET A 258 -12.14 -9.10 15.43
N VAL A 259 -11.40 -10.17 15.15
CA VAL A 259 -10.12 -10.45 15.78
C VAL A 259 -9.02 -9.55 15.22
N ALA A 260 -9.05 -9.32 13.91
CA ALA A 260 -8.13 -8.42 13.24
C ALA A 260 -8.21 -7.00 13.82
N GLU A 261 -9.41 -6.56 14.18
CA GLU A 261 -9.62 -5.26 14.78
C GLU A 261 -9.12 -5.20 16.23
N GLU A 262 -9.39 -6.23 17.02
CA GLU A 262 -8.84 -6.34 18.38
C GLU A 262 -7.30 -6.31 18.38
N ILE A 263 -6.68 -7.05 17.46
CA ILE A 263 -5.22 -7.03 17.29
C ILE A 263 -4.75 -5.66 16.82
N ARG A 264 -5.42 -4.96 15.91
CA ARG A 264 -5.02 -3.60 15.49
C ARG A 264 -5.04 -2.60 16.64
N LEU A 265 -6.03 -2.74 17.53
CA LEU A 265 -6.18 -1.90 18.71
C LEU A 265 -5.06 -2.15 19.72
N ASN A 266 -4.66 -3.40 19.92
CA ASN A 266 -3.54 -3.76 20.79
C ASN A 266 -2.17 -3.51 20.12
N ALA A 267 -2.07 -3.68 18.80
CA ALA A 267 -0.85 -3.50 18.01
C ALA A 267 -0.39 -2.03 17.94
N ALA A 268 -1.26 -1.06 18.22
CA ALA A 268 -0.84 0.32 18.47
C ALA A 268 0.18 0.42 19.64
N ALA A 269 0.18 -0.57 20.55
CA ALA A 269 1.17 -0.71 21.62
C ALA A 269 2.35 -1.63 21.26
N LEU A 270 2.33 -2.33 20.11
CA LEU A 270 3.34 -3.30 19.68
C LEU A 270 3.98 -2.88 18.35
N PRO A 271 5.11 -2.13 18.38
CA PRO A 271 5.77 -1.67 17.16
C PRO A 271 6.15 -2.83 16.22
N GLY A 272 5.93 -2.64 14.92
CA GLY A 272 6.27 -3.60 13.86
C GLY A 272 5.31 -4.76 13.66
N ILE A 273 4.19 -4.83 14.38
CA ILE A 273 3.12 -5.82 14.15
C ILE A 273 1.98 -5.19 13.36
N HIS A 274 1.58 -5.86 12.29
CA HIS A 274 0.52 -5.38 11.41
C HIS A 274 -0.51 -6.46 11.13
N VAL A 275 -1.74 -6.00 10.94
CA VAL A 275 -2.84 -6.81 10.45
C VAL A 275 -3.35 -6.23 9.14
N GLY A 276 -3.24 -7.03 8.08
CA GLY A 276 -3.58 -6.63 6.71
C GLY A 276 -4.16 -7.79 5.92
N SER A 277 -4.46 -7.55 4.65
CA SER A 277 -4.83 -8.64 3.74
C SER A 277 -3.61 -9.46 3.35
N GLU A 278 -3.80 -10.72 2.97
CA GLU A 278 -2.72 -11.53 2.38
C GLU A 278 -2.07 -10.84 1.16
N LEU A 279 -2.85 -10.07 0.39
CA LEU A 279 -2.34 -9.29 -0.75
C LEU A 279 -1.36 -8.20 -0.31
N GLU A 280 -1.65 -7.53 0.81
CA GLU A 280 -0.74 -6.54 1.39
C GLU A 280 0.56 -7.19 1.84
N TYR A 281 0.46 -8.34 2.50
CA TYR A 281 1.64 -9.10 2.90
C TYR A 281 2.50 -9.51 1.69
N ASN A 282 1.87 -10.03 0.63
CA ASN A 282 2.55 -10.41 -0.61
C ASN A 282 3.24 -9.21 -1.26
N TYR A 283 2.56 -8.06 -1.31
CA TYR A 283 3.14 -6.80 -1.78
C TYR A 283 4.39 -6.41 -0.97
N LEU A 284 4.27 -6.38 0.36
CA LEU A 284 5.36 -5.99 1.26
C LEU A 284 6.51 -7.01 1.27
N ARG A 285 6.24 -8.29 1.02
CA ARG A 285 7.28 -9.32 0.92
C ARG A 285 8.05 -9.23 -0.40
N ALA A 286 7.36 -8.94 -1.50
CA ALA A 286 7.95 -8.75 -2.81
C ALA A 286 8.67 -7.39 -2.97
N TYR A 287 8.58 -6.53 -1.95
CA TYR A 287 9.15 -5.17 -1.86
C TYR A 287 10.70 -5.15 -1.77
N SER A 288 11.39 -5.90 -2.62
CA SER A 288 12.84 -5.85 -2.76
C SER A 288 13.22 -5.01 -3.99
N SER A 289 13.49 -3.72 -3.75
CA SER A 289 14.44 -2.85 -4.46
C SER A 289 14.06 -1.86 -5.59
N THR A 290 12.86 -1.84 -6.20
CA THR A 290 12.55 -0.78 -7.21
C THR A 290 11.13 -0.20 -7.11
N ALA A 291 11.02 1.12 -7.00
CA ALA A 291 9.78 1.85 -6.71
C ALA A 291 8.78 1.96 -7.89
N LEU A 292 9.16 1.51 -9.09
CA LEU A 292 8.40 1.73 -10.32
C LEU A 292 7.73 0.48 -10.89
N ASP A 293 8.11 -0.70 -10.41
CA ASP A 293 7.60 -1.96 -10.96
C ASP A 293 6.26 -2.34 -10.31
N ALA A 294 5.34 -2.83 -11.15
CA ALA A 294 4.09 -3.36 -10.67
C ALA A 294 4.36 -4.74 -10.04
N VAL A 295 4.01 -4.88 -8.76
CA VAL A 295 4.20 -6.12 -8.02
C VAL A 295 2.95 -6.97 -8.19
N ILE A 296 3.09 -8.20 -8.70
CA ILE A 296 1.99 -9.16 -8.76
C ILE A 296 1.72 -9.67 -7.35
N VAL A 297 0.54 -9.33 -6.82
CA VAL A 297 0.12 -9.70 -5.45
C VAL A 297 -0.73 -10.96 -5.42
N LYS A 298 -1.40 -11.29 -6.53
CA LYS A 298 -2.19 -12.52 -6.72
C LYS A 298 -2.31 -12.85 -8.19
N SER A 299 -1.95 -14.07 -8.56
CA SER A 299 -2.13 -14.63 -9.89
C SER A 299 -3.36 -15.55 -9.95
N ASN A 300 -3.77 -15.93 -11.16
CA ASN A 300 -4.87 -16.87 -11.41
C ASN A 300 -6.23 -16.41 -10.85
N ILE A 301 -6.57 -15.13 -11.02
CA ILE A 301 -7.89 -14.59 -10.67
C ILE A 301 -8.92 -14.93 -11.76
N SER A 302 -10.20 -14.97 -11.41
CA SER A 302 -11.27 -15.18 -12.39
C SER A 302 -11.46 -13.96 -13.30
N HIS A 303 -12.04 -14.18 -14.48
CA HIS A 303 -12.37 -13.11 -15.41
C HIS A 303 -13.30 -12.05 -14.78
N ASP A 304 -14.25 -12.49 -13.94
CA ASP A 304 -15.17 -11.58 -13.25
C ASP A 304 -14.42 -10.65 -12.28
N ILE A 305 -13.44 -11.18 -11.54
CA ILE A 305 -12.60 -10.37 -10.65
C ILE A 305 -11.73 -9.41 -11.47
N TYR A 306 -11.15 -9.88 -12.57
CA TYR A 306 -10.38 -9.04 -13.50
C TYR A 306 -11.20 -7.81 -13.95
N MET A 307 -12.44 -8.03 -14.39
CA MET A 307 -13.35 -6.96 -14.81
C MET A 307 -13.75 -6.05 -13.65
N GLN A 308 -14.00 -6.62 -12.46
CA GLN A 308 -14.34 -5.84 -11.28
C GLN A 308 -13.20 -4.92 -10.84
N VAL A 309 -11.97 -5.42 -10.78
CA VAL A 309 -10.77 -4.61 -10.46
C VAL A 309 -10.60 -3.49 -11.48
N GLY A 310 -10.73 -3.77 -12.78
CA GLY A 310 -10.68 -2.75 -13.82
C GLY A 310 -11.76 -1.67 -13.69
N SER A 311 -13.00 -2.07 -13.37
CA SER A 311 -14.13 -1.14 -13.17
C SER A 311 -13.98 -0.27 -11.92
N LYS A 312 -13.30 -0.77 -10.87
CA LYS A 312 -13.09 -0.11 -9.58
C LYS A 312 -11.77 0.65 -9.49
N SER A 313 -11.14 0.97 -10.62
CA SER A 313 -9.86 1.70 -10.69
C SER A 313 -9.84 3.02 -9.90
N ARG A 314 -10.99 3.71 -9.79
CA ARG A 314 -11.12 4.93 -8.96
C ARG A 314 -11.13 4.65 -7.44
N GLU A 315 -11.66 3.50 -7.02
CA GLU A 315 -11.77 3.12 -5.61
C GLU A 315 -10.52 2.40 -5.09
N LEU A 316 -9.77 1.79 -6.01
CA LEU A 316 -8.57 1.01 -5.75
C LEU A 316 -7.37 1.60 -6.51
N PRO A 317 -6.96 2.84 -6.18
CA PRO A 317 -5.82 3.49 -6.82
C PRO A 317 -4.55 2.65 -6.66
N GLY A 318 -3.76 2.58 -7.73
CA GLY A 318 -2.53 1.80 -7.81
C GLY A 318 -2.73 0.29 -7.93
N SER A 319 -3.97 -0.20 -7.92
CA SER A 319 -4.26 -1.58 -8.32
C SER A 319 -4.61 -1.65 -9.81
N SER A 320 -4.09 -2.67 -10.48
CA SER A 320 -4.37 -2.94 -11.88
C SER A 320 -4.58 -4.44 -12.10
N ALA A 321 -5.48 -4.76 -13.02
CA ALA A 321 -5.67 -6.13 -13.46
C ALA A 321 -4.81 -6.35 -14.70
N VAL A 322 -3.88 -7.29 -14.63
CA VAL A 322 -2.95 -7.62 -15.72
C VAL A 322 -3.28 -8.99 -16.28
N THR A 323 -3.02 -9.18 -17.58
CA THR A 323 -3.18 -10.48 -18.24
C THR A 323 -1.79 -11.05 -18.51
N GLU A 324 -1.55 -12.25 -18.01
CA GLU A 324 -0.36 -13.05 -18.24
C GLU A 324 -0.73 -14.23 -19.16
N PRO A 325 -0.23 -14.28 -20.40
CA PRO A 325 -0.43 -15.44 -21.24
C PRO A 325 0.37 -16.62 -20.68
N ILE A 326 -0.31 -17.70 -20.30
CA ILE A 326 0.34 -18.97 -19.95
C ILE A 326 0.19 -19.98 -21.07
N ARG A 327 1.21 -20.80 -21.27
CA ARG A 327 1.11 -21.93 -22.20
C ARG A 327 0.30 -23.06 -21.58
N ALA A 328 -0.75 -23.44 -22.28
CA ALA A 328 -1.53 -24.64 -22.00
C ALA A 328 -1.22 -25.71 -23.07
N TYR A 329 -0.87 -26.90 -22.60
CA TYR A 329 -0.62 -28.09 -23.42
C TYR A 329 -1.89 -28.95 -23.43
N THR A 330 -2.40 -29.24 -24.63
CA THR A 330 -3.74 -29.85 -24.82
C THR A 330 -3.85 -31.25 -24.19
N ASP A 331 -2.77 -32.04 -24.18
CA ASP A 331 -2.71 -33.40 -23.63
C ASP A 331 -1.89 -33.51 -22.31
N GLY A 332 -1.74 -32.42 -21.56
CA GLY A 332 -1.12 -32.43 -20.23
C GLY A 332 0.42 -32.48 -20.20
N SER A 333 0.98 -32.90 -19.05
CA SER A 333 2.41 -32.77 -18.70
C SER A 333 3.38 -33.60 -19.55
N LEU A 334 2.89 -34.58 -20.32
CA LEU A 334 3.71 -35.42 -21.21
C LEU A 334 4.40 -34.60 -22.31
N TYR A 335 3.71 -33.61 -22.89
CA TYR A 335 4.29 -32.74 -23.91
C TYR A 335 5.28 -31.71 -23.34
N ALA A 336 5.13 -31.33 -22.07
CA ALA A 336 6.05 -30.38 -21.42
C ALA A 336 7.48 -30.95 -21.31
N HIS A 337 7.64 -32.26 -21.20
CA HIS A 337 8.96 -32.92 -21.18
C HIS A 337 9.62 -32.95 -22.56
N LEU A 338 8.83 -32.93 -23.64
CA LEU A 338 9.32 -32.95 -25.03
C LEU A 338 9.58 -31.55 -25.59
N LEU A 339 8.76 -30.57 -25.20
CA LEU A 339 8.80 -29.19 -25.71
C LEU A 339 9.44 -28.20 -24.72
N GLY A 340 9.71 -28.64 -23.50
CA GLY A 340 10.21 -27.82 -22.40
C GLY A 340 9.10 -27.16 -21.57
N TYR A 341 9.37 -26.99 -20.27
CA TYR A 341 8.55 -26.16 -19.39
C TYR A 341 9.12 -24.73 -19.38
N LEU A 342 8.27 -23.74 -19.66
CA LEU A 342 8.63 -22.33 -19.59
C LEU A 342 7.56 -21.62 -18.77
N GLY A 343 7.87 -21.40 -17.49
CA GLY A 343 7.08 -20.61 -16.55
C GLY A 343 8.02 -19.82 -15.63
N PRO A 344 7.51 -18.82 -14.88
CA PRO A 344 8.30 -18.16 -13.85
C PRO A 344 8.80 -19.20 -12.84
N ILE A 345 10.06 -19.09 -12.40
CA ILE A 345 10.61 -19.96 -11.36
C ILE A 345 9.81 -19.73 -10.08
N THR A 346 9.21 -20.78 -9.52
CA THR A 346 8.47 -20.67 -8.26
C THR A 346 9.42 -20.50 -7.07
N ASP A 347 8.95 -19.91 -5.97
CA ASP A 347 9.75 -19.78 -4.73
C ASP A 347 10.34 -21.12 -4.26
N ASN A 348 9.61 -22.21 -4.45
CA ASN A 348 10.05 -23.57 -4.08
C ASN A 348 11.15 -24.08 -5.02
N GLU A 349 11.07 -23.78 -6.31
CA GLU A 349 12.10 -24.16 -7.30
C GLU A 349 13.36 -23.29 -7.16
N LEU A 350 13.21 -22.00 -6.83
CA LEU A 350 14.32 -21.10 -6.54
C LEU A 350 15.05 -21.51 -5.25
N ALA A 351 14.32 -21.96 -4.24
CA ALA A 351 14.90 -22.49 -3.01
C ALA A 351 15.61 -23.83 -3.24
N ALA A 352 15.11 -24.67 -4.15
CA ALA A 352 15.72 -25.95 -4.51
C ALA A 352 16.96 -25.78 -5.42
N ASN A 353 16.98 -24.76 -6.26
CA ASN A 353 18.07 -24.42 -7.18
C ASN A 353 18.41 -22.93 -7.13
N PRO A 354 19.12 -22.47 -6.09
CA PRO A 354 19.56 -21.09 -6.01
C PRO A 354 20.55 -20.75 -7.14
N PRO A 355 20.57 -19.50 -7.64
CA PRO A 355 21.50 -19.10 -8.68
C PRO A 355 22.96 -19.25 -8.22
N PRO A 356 23.87 -19.67 -9.10
CA PRO A 356 25.29 -19.75 -8.76
C PRO A 356 25.81 -18.34 -8.45
N VAL A 357 26.53 -18.24 -7.32
CA VAL A 357 27.09 -16.98 -6.77
C VAL A 357 28.21 -16.44 -7.64
#